data_AF-A0A0C3CL18-F1
#
_entry.id   AF-A0A0C3CL18-F1
#
_cell.length_a   1.000
_cell.length_b   1.000
_cell.length_c   1.000
_cell.angle_alpha   90.00
_cell.angle_beta   90.00
_cell.angle_gamma   90.00
#
_symmetry.space_group_name_H-M   'P 1'
#
loop_
_entity.id
_entity.type
_entity.pdbx_description
1 polymer ?
#
loop_
_entity_poly.entity_id
_entity_poly.type
_entity_poly.pdbx_seq_one_letter_code
_entity_poly.pdbx_strand_id
1 'polypeptide(L)' 'MQFSKSTILLAVAFVTFTAAAPGGEPHKGDHGGHDDQPPCKPLFQSCQLNSECCGDLCLLGLCT' A
#
# COMPACT_ATOMS: atom_id res chain seq x y z
N MET A 1 21.99 28.01 9.28
CA MET A 1 20.93 27.72 8.29
C MET A 1 21.17 26.45 7.44
N GLN A 2 22.32 25.76 7.55
CA GLN A 2 22.60 24.56 6.73
C GLN A 2 22.02 23.26 7.34
N PHE A 3 21.95 23.18 8.67
CA PHE A 3 21.47 21.98 9.38
C PHE A 3 19.98 21.70 9.14
N SER A 4 19.14 22.74 9.06
CA SER A 4 17.69 22.60 8.84
C SER A 4 17.36 21.97 7.49
N LYS A 5 18.14 22.27 6.45
CA LYS A 5 17.90 21.76 5.08
C LYS A 5 18.14 20.26 4.99
N SER A 6 19.14 19.75 5.73
CA SER A 6 19.45 18.32 5.79
C SER A 6 18.36 17.55 6.53
N THR A 7 17.83 18.09 7.64
CA THR A 7 16.72 17.47 8.39
C THR A 7 15.44 17.37 7.56
N ILE A 8 15.11 18.39 6.77
CA ILE A 8 13.92 18.37 5.91
C ILE A 8 14.06 17.30 4.83
N LEU A 9 15.22 17.21 4.17
CA LEU A 9 15.46 16.19 3.15
C LEU A 9 15.40 14.78 3.72
N LEU A 10 15.94 14.59 4.93
CA LEU A 10 15.93 13.31 5.62
C LEU A 10 14.48 12.92 6.01
N ALA A 11 13.70 13.86 6.54
CA ALA A 11 12.29 13.64 6.84
C ALA A 11 11.47 13.28 5.59
N VAL A 12 11.66 14.00 4.48
CA VAL A 12 10.97 13.69 3.22
C VAL A 12 11.32 12.29 2.71
N ALA A 13 12.60 11.92 2.74
CA ALA A 13 13.05 10.59 2.31
C ALA A 13 12.44 9.47 3.16
N PHE A 14 12.41 9.64 4.49
CA PHE A 14 11.78 8.68 5.39
C PHE A 14 10.28 8.54 5.12
N VAL A 15 9.55 9.65 4.96
CA VAL A 15 8.11 9.64 4.65
C VAL A 15 7.84 8.93 3.33
N THR A 16 8.63 9.20 2.28
CA THR A 16 8.48 8.51 1.00
C THR A 16 8.77 7.02 1.09
N PHE A 17 9.74 6.61 1.92
CA PHE A 17 10.05 5.19 2.10
C PHE A 17 8.97 4.46 2.89
N THR A 18 8.44 5.07 3.95
CA THR A 18 7.32 4.51 4.71
C THR A 18 6.04 4.41 3.88
N ALA A 19 5.82 5.36 2.96
CA ALA A 19 4.67 5.31 2.04
C ALA A 19 4.80 4.22 0.96
N ALA A 20 6.01 3.73 0.69
CA ALA A 20 6.26 2.66 -0.27
C ALA A 20 6.29 1.26 0.37
N ALA A 21 6.25 1.17 1.71
CA ALA A 21 6.06 -0.10 2.40
C ALA A 21 4.59 -0.54 2.25
N PRO A 22 4.29 -1.78 1.82
CA PRO A 22 2.93 -2.29 1.76
C PRO A 22 2.42 -2.46 3.20
N GLY A 23 1.87 -1.39 3.76
CA GLY A 23 1.50 -1.30 5.17
C GLY A 23 0.61 -0.10 5.43
N GLY A 24 -0.61 -0.14 4.87
CA GLY A 24 -1.71 0.77 5.22
C GLY A 24 -1.75 2.10 4.46
N GLU A 25 -2.62 2.17 3.45
CA GLU A 25 -3.45 3.29 2.94
C GLU A 25 -2.97 4.76 3.15
N PRO A 26 -3.03 5.69 2.16
CA PRO A 26 -3.96 5.77 1.04
C PRO A 26 -3.25 5.93 -0.31
N HIS A 27 -3.28 4.90 -1.16
CA HIS A 27 -2.72 4.98 -2.51
C HIS A 27 -3.64 5.79 -3.42
N LYS A 28 -3.37 7.09 -3.54
CA LYS A 28 -3.54 7.81 -4.81
C LYS A 28 -2.24 7.61 -5.60
N GLY A 29 -2.02 6.35 -5.97
CA GLY A 29 -0.82 5.87 -6.67
C GLY A 29 -1.16 5.64 -8.14
N ASP A 30 -0.41 6.34 -8.98
CA ASP A 30 -0.31 6.23 -10.43
C ASP A 30 0.04 4.77 -10.81
N HIS A 31 -0.96 3.93 -11.05
CA HIS A 31 -0.83 2.64 -11.74
C HIS A 31 -1.84 2.62 -12.88
N GLY A 32 -1.31 2.35 -14.09
CA GLY A 32 -2.03 2.36 -15.34
C GLY A 32 -3.37 1.65 -15.27
N GLY A 33 -4.41 2.35 -15.71
CA GLY A 33 -5.78 1.88 -15.74
C GLY A 33 -5.94 0.61 -16.57
N HIS A 34 -6.46 -0.42 -15.90
CA HIS A 34 -7.32 -1.42 -16.49
C HIS A 34 -8.59 -1.49 -15.62
N ASP A 35 -9.45 -0.50 -15.82
CA ASP A 35 -10.72 -0.20 -15.12
C ASP A 35 -11.83 -1.24 -15.39
N ASP A 36 -11.50 -2.53 -15.46
CA ASP A 36 -12.49 -3.61 -15.62
C ASP A 36 -12.23 -4.82 -14.70
N GLN A 37 -11.15 -4.81 -13.91
CA GLN A 37 -10.91 -5.84 -12.90
C GLN A 37 -11.43 -5.34 -11.53
N PRO A 38 -12.30 -6.10 -10.84
CA PRO A 38 -12.75 -5.70 -9.51
C PRO A 38 -11.53 -5.43 -8.62
N PRO A 39 -11.52 -4.31 -7.88
CA PRO A 39 -10.39 -3.99 -7.02
C PRO A 39 -10.18 -5.15 -6.04
N CYS A 40 -8.95 -5.66 -5.97
CA CYS A 40 -8.60 -6.69 -4.99
C CYS A 40 -8.91 -6.18 -3.58
N LYS A 41 -9.37 -7.07 -2.72
CA LYS A 41 -9.65 -6.80 -1.31
C LYS A 41 -8.33 -6.52 -0.57
N PRO A 42 -8.26 -5.43 0.20
CA PRO A 42 -7.10 -5.14 1.03
C PRO A 42 -6.98 -6.13 2.20
N LEU A 43 -5.83 -6.07 2.87
CA LEU A 43 -5.51 -6.86 4.06
C LEU A 43 -6.58 -6.70 5.14
N PHE A 44 -6.81 -7.76 5.92
CA PHE A 44 -7.84 -7.87 6.96
C PHE A 44 -9.28 -7.80 6.48
N GLN A 45 -9.53 -7.80 5.17
CA GLN A 45 -10.88 -7.84 4.62
C GLN A 45 -11.33 -9.29 4.39
N SER A 46 -12.63 -9.55 4.54
CA SER A 46 -13.18 -10.90 4.38
C SER A 46 -13.10 -11.40 2.94
N CYS A 47 -12.62 -12.63 2.79
CA CYS A 47 -12.31 -13.27 1.52
C CYS A 47 -12.83 -14.72 1.50
N GLN A 48 -13.09 -15.23 0.29
CA GLN A 48 -13.41 -16.64 0.03
C GLN A 48 -12.33 -17.33 -0.82
N LEU A 49 -11.66 -16.61 -1.72
CA LEU A 49 -10.61 -17.11 -2.60
C LEU A 49 -9.35 -16.24 -2.55
N ASN A 50 -8.20 -16.90 -2.71
CA ASN A 50 -6.87 -16.27 -2.71
C ASN A 50 -6.78 -15.01 -3.58
N SER A 51 -7.26 -15.14 -4.81
CA SER A 51 -7.19 -14.10 -5.84
C SER A 51 -8.13 -12.91 -5.61
N GLU A 52 -8.99 -12.98 -4.60
CA GLU A 52 -9.74 -11.81 -4.16
C GLU A 52 -8.86 -10.87 -3.33
N CYS A 53 -7.75 -11.34 -2.76
CA CYS A 53 -6.89 -10.56 -1.89
C CYS A 53 -5.75 -9.90 -2.67
N CYS A 54 -5.39 -8.67 -2.34
CA CYS A 54 -4.24 -8.01 -2.98
C CYS A 54 -2.89 -8.69 -2.67
N GLY A 55 -2.81 -9.44 -1.57
CA GLY A 55 -1.66 -10.30 -1.25
C GLY A 55 -1.71 -11.69 -1.90
N ASP A 56 -2.74 -11.97 -2.71
CA ASP A 56 -3.08 -13.31 -3.20
C ASP A 56 -2.94 -14.34 -2.06
N LEU A 57 -3.51 -14.02 -0.89
CA LEU A 57 -3.44 -14.89 0.29
C LEU A 57 -4.72 -14.75 1.14
N CYS A 58 -5.51 -15.82 1.17
CA CYS A 58 -6.75 -15.89 1.95
C CYS A 58 -6.62 -16.91 3.07
N LEU A 59 -6.44 -16.42 4.30
CA LEU A 59 -6.27 -17.24 5.48
C LEU A 59 -7.47 -17.07 6.41
N LEU A 60 -8.12 -18.19 6.74
CA LEU A 60 -9.28 -18.23 7.65
C LEU A 60 -10.43 -17.32 7.20
N GLY A 61 -10.57 -17.08 5.90
CA GLY A 61 -11.58 -16.18 5.34
C GLY A 61 -11.22 -14.70 5.44
N LEU A 62 -9.94 -14.38 5.66
CA LEU A 62 -9.42 -13.02 5.73
C LEU A 62 -8.20 -12.86 4.82
N CYS A 63 -8.11 -11.72 4.14
CA CYS A 63 -6.94 -11.37 3.35
C CYS A 63 -5.75 -11.05 4.26
N THR A 64 -4.60 -11.64 3.95
CA THR A 64 -3.34 -11.51 4.71
C THR A 64 -2.16 -11.21 3.83
#